data_AF-A0A925WR78-F1
#
_entry.id   AF-A0A925WR78-F1
#
_cell.length_a   1.000
_cell.length_b   1.000
_cell.length_c   1.000
_cell.angle_alpha   90.00
_cell.angle_beta   90.00
_cell.angle_gamma   90.00
#
_symmetry.space_group_name_H-M   'P 1'
#
loop_
_entity.id
_entity.type
_entity.pdbx_description
1 polymer ?
#
loop_
_entity_poly.entity_id
_entity_poly.type
_entity_poly.pdbx_seq_one_letter_code
_entity_poly.pdbx_strand_id
1 'polypeptide(L)'
;MSRLPGLFAAAVFGAAAIPLCAVLGPRGEAHAQNQNGSKPEPAPTIILAAPGTTYPEPGPPADPDALGRGVQRTMTLLATSSPKQHNKVRILFYGQSITEQDWSKQVAEDLRRRFPHADLEIENRAIGGFASQLLIRPAEHDLYPFYPDLVIFHVYGADNPYETIIRNIRSRTTSEVLIQKDHATQWPPETVDRTQDRGKWWDDYMNHVFLPATAKKYRCGLDDVRTGWVSYLKTNRYEPKQLLKDGVHLNDHGNFLMARLVSRYLVYRPGLPKTDWQELTRVTDVGKGGKEAAWKGSRLEMPFQGNRVDLILASGTAAKRVQVLIDGRKPGDLEGAYRITRPTPNPWAGP
;
A
#
# COMPACT_ATOMS: atom_id res chain seq x y z
N MET A 1 -39.88 7.79 5.18
CA MET A 1 -40.03 6.99 3.94
C MET A 1 -38.92 7.34 2.97
N SER A 2 -37.95 6.45 2.83
CA SER A 2 -37.08 6.20 1.64
C SER A 2 -35.86 5.41 2.13
N ARG A 3 -35.95 4.08 2.02
CA ARG A 3 -34.85 3.14 2.26
C ARG A 3 -33.98 3.13 1.00
N LEU A 4 -32.67 3.31 1.15
CA LEU A 4 -31.68 3.03 0.10
C LEU A 4 -31.20 1.57 0.24
N PRO A 5 -31.02 0.83 -0.86
CA PRO A 5 -30.69 -0.60 -0.83
C PRO A 5 -29.20 -0.84 -0.53
N GLY A 6 -28.93 -1.97 0.12
CA GLY A 6 -27.61 -2.37 0.63
C GLY A 6 -26.58 -2.69 -0.46
N LEU A 7 -25.32 -2.46 -0.10
CA LEU A 7 -24.15 -2.87 -0.87
C LEU A 7 -23.87 -4.38 -0.68
N PHE A 8 -23.60 -5.08 -1.77
CA PHE A 8 -23.36 -6.53 -1.84
C PHE A 8 -21.89 -6.88 -2.10
N ALA A 9 -21.54 -8.13 -1.77
CA ALA A 9 -20.18 -8.62 -1.55
C ALA A 9 -19.45 -9.20 -2.78
N ALA A 10 -18.12 -9.16 -2.79
CA ALA A 10 -17.24 -9.85 -3.76
C ALA A 10 -16.31 -10.87 -3.05
N ALA A 11 -15.76 -11.85 -3.79
CA ALA A 11 -14.75 -12.80 -3.33
C ALA A 11 -13.77 -13.11 -4.47
N VAL A 12 -12.46 -13.19 -4.19
CA VAL A 12 -11.39 -13.39 -5.20
C VAL A 12 -10.53 -14.60 -4.82
N PHE A 13 -10.30 -15.52 -5.76
CA PHE A 13 -9.32 -16.62 -5.62
C PHE A 13 -8.24 -16.53 -6.71
N GLY A 14 -6.99 -16.79 -6.32
CA GLY A 14 -5.87 -17.06 -7.23
C GLY A 14 -5.08 -18.25 -6.68
N ALA A 15 -4.93 -19.30 -7.48
CA ALA A 15 -4.14 -20.49 -7.16
C ALA A 15 -2.92 -20.50 -8.09
N ALA A 16 -1.72 -20.62 -7.52
CA ALA A 16 -0.50 -20.93 -8.26
C ALA A 16 0.18 -22.12 -7.59
N ALA A 17 0.45 -23.15 -8.39
CA ALA A 17 1.20 -24.35 -8.00
C ALA A 17 2.70 -24.10 -8.23
N ILE A 18 3.55 -24.56 -7.30
CA ILE A 18 5.02 -24.58 -7.45
C ILE A 18 5.50 -26.02 -7.25
N PRO A 19 6.38 -26.56 -8.12
CA PRO A 19 6.97 -27.88 -7.94
C PRO A 19 8.15 -27.83 -6.96
N LEU A 20 8.24 -28.88 -6.14
CA LEU A 20 9.25 -29.09 -5.10
C LEU A 20 10.55 -29.63 -5.72
N CYS A 21 11.69 -29.00 -5.42
CA CYS A 21 13.01 -29.62 -5.61
C CYS A 21 13.76 -29.56 -4.28
N ALA A 22 14.02 -30.72 -3.69
CA ALA A 22 14.67 -30.89 -2.40
C ALA A 22 16.18 -31.12 -2.58
N VAL A 23 17.00 -30.47 -1.76
CA VAL A 23 18.39 -30.87 -1.50
C VAL A 23 18.61 -30.89 0.01
N LEU A 24 19.02 -32.05 0.52
CA LEU A 24 19.36 -32.34 1.91
C LEU A 24 20.83 -31.98 2.19
N GLY A 25 21.10 -31.46 3.39
CA GLY A 25 22.44 -31.31 3.97
C GLY A 25 22.36 -31.13 5.50
N PRO A 26 23.35 -31.59 6.28
CA PRO A 26 23.08 -32.27 7.55
C PRO A 26 23.13 -31.40 8.82
N ARG A 27 22.61 -32.01 9.89
CA ARG A 27 22.50 -31.57 11.29
C ARG A 27 23.85 -31.31 11.96
N GLY A 28 23.87 -30.32 12.86
CA GLY A 28 24.85 -30.18 13.94
C GLY A 28 24.15 -29.72 15.22
N GLU A 29 24.34 -30.48 16.30
CA GLU A 29 23.76 -30.31 17.63
C GLU A 29 24.44 -29.16 18.41
N ALA A 30 23.63 -28.31 19.05
CA ALA A 30 23.47 -28.09 20.50
C ALA A 30 24.66 -27.49 21.28
N HIS A 31 24.44 -26.33 21.90
CA HIS A 31 24.76 -26.11 23.32
C HIS A 31 23.96 -24.93 23.88
N ALA A 32 23.29 -25.16 25.00
CA ALA A 32 22.53 -24.19 25.78
C ALA A 32 23.45 -23.46 26.76
N GLN A 33 23.22 -22.15 26.96
CA GLN A 33 23.48 -21.47 28.23
C GLN A 33 22.49 -20.32 28.43
N ASN A 34 22.05 -20.21 29.68
CA ASN A 34 20.93 -19.44 30.21
C ASN A 34 21.49 -18.23 30.97
N GLN A 35 21.07 -16.99 30.67
CA GLN A 35 21.15 -15.86 31.61
C GLN A 35 20.00 -14.85 31.41
N ASN A 36 19.36 -14.53 32.54
CA ASN A 36 18.39 -13.46 32.75
C ASN A 36 19.01 -12.07 32.48
N GLY A 37 18.24 -11.18 31.85
CA GLY A 37 18.56 -9.74 31.80
C GLY A 37 17.55 -8.98 30.94
N SER A 38 16.83 -8.05 31.56
CA SER A 38 15.99 -6.97 30.98
C SER A 38 15.79 -6.97 29.45
N LYS A 39 14.54 -7.12 29.01
CA LYS A 39 14.09 -6.89 27.62
C LYS A 39 14.47 -5.46 27.20
N PRO A 40 15.37 -5.24 26.23
CA PRO A 40 15.56 -3.91 25.68
C PRO A 40 14.35 -3.58 24.79
N GLU A 41 13.80 -2.38 24.94
CA GLU A 41 12.94 -1.79 23.92
C GLU A 41 13.64 -1.89 22.56
N PRO A 42 12.93 -2.27 21.47
CA PRO A 42 13.54 -2.28 20.17
C PRO A 42 13.92 -0.85 19.81
N ALA A 43 15.24 -0.59 19.78
CA ALA A 43 15.80 0.64 19.24
C ALA A 43 15.24 0.87 17.83
N PRO A 44 15.01 2.14 17.42
CA PRO A 44 14.58 2.43 16.07
C PRO A 44 15.59 1.81 15.10
N THR A 45 15.11 0.95 14.21
CA THR A 45 15.91 0.38 13.12
C THR A 45 16.46 1.53 12.30
N ILE A 46 17.73 1.88 12.53
CA ILE A 46 18.48 2.76 11.66
C ILE A 46 18.65 2.00 10.35
N ILE A 47 18.05 2.53 9.28
CA ILE A 47 18.27 2.03 7.92
C ILE A 47 19.73 2.31 7.58
N LEU A 48 20.60 1.32 7.80
CA LEU A 48 21.97 1.35 7.27
C LEU A 48 21.89 1.38 5.74
N ALA A 49 22.58 2.34 5.14
CA ALA A 49 22.66 2.51 3.69
C ALA A 49 23.16 1.21 3.04
N ALA A 50 22.51 0.82 1.93
CA ALA A 50 23.03 -0.25 1.10
C ALA A 50 24.34 0.24 0.44
N PRO A 51 25.42 -0.56 0.42
CA PRO A 51 26.63 -0.17 -0.28
C PRO A 51 26.35 -0.11 -1.80
N GLY A 52 26.58 1.06 -2.40
CA GLY A 52 26.50 1.24 -3.86
C GLY A 52 25.61 2.39 -4.38
N THR A 53 25.05 3.25 -3.52
CA THR A 53 24.23 4.38 -4.02
C THR A 53 25.12 5.54 -4.51
N THR A 54 24.99 5.90 -5.80
CA THR A 54 25.73 7.02 -6.42
C THR A 54 25.30 8.40 -5.91
N TYR A 55 24.20 8.47 -5.15
CA TYR A 55 23.56 9.73 -4.73
C TYR A 55 23.57 9.90 -3.20
N PRO A 56 23.72 11.14 -2.68
CA PRO A 56 23.63 11.41 -1.25
C PRO A 56 22.29 10.95 -0.66
N GLU A 57 22.30 10.41 0.55
CA GLU A 57 21.08 10.07 1.28
C GLU A 57 20.28 11.32 1.68
N PRO A 58 18.94 11.25 1.73
CA PRO A 58 18.17 12.36 2.27
C PRO A 58 18.44 12.54 3.77
N GLY A 59 18.45 13.78 4.25
CA GLY A 59 18.52 14.07 5.69
C GLY A 59 17.34 13.47 6.47
N PRO A 60 17.32 13.57 7.80
CA PRO A 60 16.22 13.06 8.63
C PRO A 60 14.86 13.67 8.22
N PRO A 61 13.74 12.95 8.44
CA PRO A 61 12.40 13.49 8.17
C PRO A 61 12.13 14.74 9.01
N ALA A 62 11.42 15.72 8.44
CA ALA A 62 11.03 16.93 9.16
C ALA A 62 10.05 16.64 10.32
N ASP A 63 9.19 15.63 10.15
CA ASP A 63 8.30 15.12 11.19
C ASP A 63 8.51 13.59 11.33
N PRO A 64 9.42 13.15 12.22
CA PRO A 64 9.62 11.73 12.49
C PRO A 64 8.36 11.04 13.04
N ASP A 65 7.49 11.77 13.72
CA ASP A 65 6.29 11.21 14.33
C ASP A 65 5.20 10.89 13.32
N ALA A 66 5.20 11.53 12.15
CA ALA A 66 4.32 11.19 11.04
C ALA A 66 4.62 9.82 10.40
N LEU A 67 5.86 9.33 10.51
CA LEU A 67 6.27 8.10 9.84
C LEU A 67 5.42 6.90 10.27
N GLY A 68 4.96 6.12 9.30
CA GLY A 68 4.13 4.93 9.50
C GLY A 68 2.64 5.19 9.79
N ARG A 69 2.21 6.44 10.02
CA ARG A 69 0.78 6.70 10.31
C ARG A 69 -0.10 6.37 9.11
N GLY A 70 -1.26 5.76 9.38
CA GLY A 70 -2.27 5.42 8.36
C GLY A 70 -1.97 4.20 7.50
N VAL A 71 -0.87 3.47 7.77
CA VAL A 71 -0.48 2.25 7.02
C VAL A 71 -0.17 1.05 7.94
N GLN A 72 -0.56 1.12 9.22
CA GLN A 72 -0.11 0.16 10.22
C GLN A 72 -0.75 -1.21 10.13
N ARG A 73 -1.94 -1.38 9.53
CA ARG A 73 -2.49 -2.73 9.28
C ARG A 73 -1.58 -3.49 8.32
N THR A 74 -1.25 -2.86 7.20
CA THR A 74 -0.38 -3.43 6.18
C THR A 74 1.01 -3.68 6.73
N MET A 75 1.60 -2.70 7.43
CA MET A 75 2.90 -2.89 8.05
C MET A 75 2.91 -3.96 9.13
N THR A 76 1.80 -4.17 9.85
CA THR A 76 1.65 -5.29 10.80
C THR A 76 1.68 -6.63 10.08
N LEU A 77 0.92 -6.80 8.99
CA LEU A 77 0.93 -8.05 8.21
C LEU A 77 2.34 -8.37 7.70
N LEU A 78 3.04 -7.37 7.18
CA LEU A 78 4.42 -7.51 6.72
C LEU A 78 5.36 -7.91 7.87
N ALA A 79 5.36 -7.14 8.96
CA ALA A 79 6.29 -7.34 10.08
C ALA A 79 6.03 -8.62 10.89
N THR A 80 4.81 -9.13 10.87
CA THR A 80 4.45 -10.38 11.59
C THR A 80 4.51 -11.63 10.71
N SER A 81 4.93 -11.48 9.44
CA SER A 81 5.21 -12.63 8.59
C SER A 81 6.47 -13.36 9.05
N SER A 82 6.46 -14.68 8.99
CA SER A 82 7.55 -15.56 9.46
C SER A 82 7.66 -16.81 8.58
N PRO A 83 8.72 -17.62 8.70
CA PRO A 83 8.82 -18.89 7.96
C PRO A 83 7.67 -19.87 8.20
N LYS A 84 6.90 -19.70 9.29
CA LYS A 84 5.74 -20.53 9.61
C LYS A 84 4.42 -19.89 9.20
N GLN A 85 4.41 -18.59 8.92
CA GLN A 85 3.23 -17.81 8.62
C GLN A 85 3.56 -16.74 7.58
N HIS A 86 3.21 -17.03 6.33
CA HIS A 86 3.37 -16.11 5.22
C HIS A 86 2.09 -15.30 5.07
N ASN A 87 2.01 -14.12 5.70
CA ASN A 87 0.83 -13.28 5.52
C ASN A 87 0.82 -12.77 4.08
N LYS A 88 -0.31 -12.94 3.39
CA LYS A 88 -0.51 -12.37 2.07
C LYS A 88 -0.77 -10.87 2.18
N VAL A 89 -0.05 -10.08 1.39
CA VAL A 89 -0.19 -8.62 1.35
C VAL A 89 -0.19 -8.14 -0.10
N ARG A 90 -1.24 -7.40 -0.47
CA ARG A 90 -1.36 -6.75 -1.78
C ARG A 90 -1.01 -5.27 -1.69
N ILE A 91 -0.04 -4.82 -2.49
CA ILE A 91 0.35 -3.40 -2.55
C ILE A 91 0.18 -2.91 -3.98
N LEU A 92 -0.49 -1.77 -4.13
CA LEU A 92 -0.72 -1.15 -5.43
C LEU A 92 -0.09 0.24 -5.47
N PHE A 93 0.85 0.43 -6.39
CA PHE A 93 1.22 1.78 -6.84
C PHE A 93 0.19 2.24 -7.86
N TYR A 94 -0.48 3.35 -7.58
CA TYR A 94 -1.53 3.89 -8.45
C TYR A 94 -1.40 5.40 -8.61
N GLY A 95 -1.61 5.88 -9.83
CA GLY A 95 -1.29 7.25 -10.17
C GLY A 95 -1.10 7.49 -11.65
N GLN A 96 -0.23 8.44 -11.99
CA GLN A 96 0.12 8.78 -13.37
C GLN A 96 1.61 8.55 -13.68
N SER A 97 2.13 9.20 -14.73
CA SER A 97 3.50 9.02 -15.24
C SER A 97 4.64 9.20 -14.22
N ILE A 98 4.42 9.90 -13.10
CA ILE A 98 5.41 9.95 -12.02
C ILE A 98 5.46 8.59 -11.30
N THR A 99 4.29 8.05 -10.97
CA THR A 99 4.15 6.76 -10.29
C THR A 99 4.62 5.59 -11.12
N GLU A 100 4.59 5.67 -12.46
CA GLU A 100 5.10 4.64 -13.36
C GLU A 100 6.64 4.46 -13.30
N GLN A 101 7.37 5.42 -12.71
CA GLN A 101 8.83 5.45 -12.79
C GLN A 101 9.52 4.50 -11.78
N ASP A 102 10.81 4.30 -12.00
CA ASP A 102 11.60 3.26 -11.33
C ASP A 102 11.66 3.37 -9.80
N TRP A 103 11.34 4.53 -9.21
CA TRP A 103 11.22 4.65 -7.76
C TRP A 103 10.22 3.64 -7.17
N SER A 104 9.13 3.30 -7.88
CA SER A 104 8.16 2.32 -7.37
C SER A 104 8.77 0.92 -7.29
N LYS A 105 9.67 0.59 -8.23
CA LYS A 105 10.39 -0.69 -8.25
C LYS A 105 11.36 -0.78 -7.08
N GLN A 106 12.11 0.30 -6.84
CA GLN A 106 13.03 0.40 -5.69
C GLN A 106 12.30 0.23 -4.36
N VAL A 107 11.13 0.85 -4.20
CA VAL A 107 10.28 0.68 -3.00
C VAL A 107 9.78 -0.77 -2.87
N ALA A 108 9.34 -1.39 -3.98
CA ALA A 108 8.89 -2.77 -3.98
C ALA A 108 10.02 -3.76 -3.61
N GLU A 109 11.22 -3.55 -4.15
CA GLU A 109 12.42 -4.33 -3.84
C GLU A 109 12.83 -4.17 -2.38
N ASP A 110 12.81 -2.94 -1.84
CA ASP A 110 13.07 -2.68 -0.43
C ASP A 110 12.08 -3.42 0.48
N LEU A 111 10.79 -3.41 0.15
CA LEU A 111 9.77 -4.16 0.89
C LEU A 111 10.02 -5.67 0.85
N ARG A 112 10.29 -6.24 -0.32
CA ARG A 112 10.61 -7.68 -0.46
C ARG A 112 11.85 -8.06 0.35
N ARG A 113 12.87 -7.20 0.34
CA ARG A 113 14.12 -7.40 1.09
C ARG A 113 13.90 -7.31 2.60
N ARG A 114 13.12 -6.34 3.08
CA ARG A 114 12.84 -6.16 4.52
C ARG A 114 11.86 -7.19 5.09
N PHE A 115 10.96 -7.71 4.27
CA PHE A 115 9.91 -8.64 4.70
C PHE A 115 9.91 -9.93 3.84
N PRO A 116 11.01 -10.71 3.85
CA PRO A 116 11.18 -11.86 2.96
C PRO A 116 10.20 -13.02 3.22
N HIS A 117 9.49 -12.98 4.36
CA HIS A 117 8.51 -14.00 4.72
C HIS A 117 7.07 -13.62 4.37
N ALA A 118 6.80 -12.36 3.99
CA ALA A 118 5.47 -11.98 3.52
C ALA A 118 5.23 -12.51 2.10
N ASP A 119 4.01 -12.97 1.83
CA ASP A 119 3.58 -13.29 0.46
C ASP A 119 3.12 -12.00 -0.23
N LEU A 120 4.06 -11.35 -0.92
CA LEU A 120 3.91 -10.01 -1.49
C LEU A 120 3.42 -10.05 -2.94
N GLU A 121 2.20 -9.55 -3.17
CA GLU A 121 1.64 -9.26 -4.49
C GLU A 121 1.69 -7.74 -4.71
N ILE A 122 2.73 -7.26 -5.39
CA ILE A 122 2.98 -5.83 -5.61
C ILE A 122 2.82 -5.51 -7.09
N GLU A 123 1.90 -4.61 -7.42
CA GLU A 123 1.66 -4.15 -8.80
C GLU A 123 1.80 -2.63 -8.92
N ASN A 124 2.19 -2.18 -10.11
CA ASN A 124 2.10 -0.78 -10.51
C ASN A 124 1.10 -0.66 -11.67
N ARG A 125 -0.04 -0.03 -11.40
CA ARG A 125 -1.11 0.20 -12.40
C ARG A 125 -1.29 1.67 -12.73
N ALA A 126 -0.31 2.51 -12.44
CA ALA A 126 -0.31 3.91 -12.85
C ALA A 126 -0.45 4.07 -14.37
N ILE A 127 -0.94 5.22 -14.82
CA ILE A 127 -1.22 5.49 -16.24
C ILE A 127 -0.68 6.86 -16.64
N GLY A 128 0.33 6.88 -17.49
CA GLY A 128 0.92 8.09 -18.04
C GLY A 128 -0.10 8.99 -18.73
N GLY A 129 -0.03 10.30 -18.45
CA GLY A 129 -0.96 11.31 -19.02
C GLY A 129 -2.35 11.35 -18.37
N PHE A 130 -2.64 10.52 -17.37
CA PHE A 130 -3.95 10.49 -16.71
C PHE A 130 -3.91 11.28 -15.40
N ALA A 131 -4.16 12.59 -15.49
CA ALA A 131 -4.50 13.38 -14.31
C ALA A 131 -5.80 12.87 -13.64
N SER A 132 -6.07 13.24 -12.40
CA SER A 132 -7.16 12.70 -11.57
C SER A 132 -8.53 12.65 -12.27
N GLN A 133 -8.88 13.67 -13.06
CA GLN A 133 -10.13 13.74 -13.83
C GLN A 133 -10.28 12.68 -14.93
N LEU A 134 -9.17 12.09 -15.37
CA LEU A 134 -9.14 10.95 -16.28
C LEU A 134 -8.92 9.65 -15.53
N LEU A 135 -7.99 9.63 -14.57
CA LEU A 135 -7.58 8.44 -13.80
C LEU A 135 -8.74 7.79 -13.01
N ILE A 136 -9.74 8.58 -12.63
CA ILE A 136 -10.94 8.09 -11.95
C ILE A 136 -11.71 7.04 -12.76
N ARG A 137 -11.68 7.12 -14.10
CA ARG A 137 -12.43 6.21 -14.98
C ARG A 137 -11.85 4.78 -14.97
N PRO A 138 -10.56 4.58 -15.28
CA PRO A 138 -9.97 3.23 -15.26
C PRO A 138 -9.81 2.66 -13.84
N ALA A 139 -9.89 3.49 -12.77
CA ALA A 139 -9.85 3.00 -11.40
C ALA A 139 -10.92 1.92 -11.08
N GLU A 140 -12.06 1.97 -11.79
CA GLU A 140 -13.12 0.95 -11.72
C GLU A 140 -12.67 -0.46 -12.13
N HIS A 141 -11.63 -0.56 -12.95
CA HIS A 141 -11.07 -1.82 -13.45
C HIS A 141 -9.73 -2.18 -12.80
N ASP A 142 -9.03 -1.18 -12.28
CA ASP A 142 -7.63 -1.32 -11.87
C ASP A 142 -7.42 -1.38 -10.38
N LEU A 143 -8.11 -0.50 -9.68
CA LEU A 143 -7.85 -0.22 -8.29
C LEU A 143 -8.81 -1.05 -7.44
N TYR A 144 -10.12 -0.79 -7.58
CA TYR A 144 -11.12 -1.39 -6.71
C TYR A 144 -11.18 -2.92 -6.85
N PRO A 145 -11.11 -3.51 -8.08
CA PRO A 145 -11.13 -4.96 -8.23
C PRO A 145 -9.82 -5.68 -7.90
N PHE A 146 -8.70 -4.95 -7.82
CA PHE A 146 -7.44 -5.49 -7.29
C PHE A 146 -7.54 -5.69 -5.77
N TYR A 147 -8.24 -4.77 -5.11
CA TYR A 147 -8.52 -4.80 -3.67
C TYR A 147 -7.22 -4.93 -2.85
N PRO A 148 -6.32 -3.93 -2.93
CA PRO A 148 -5.05 -3.99 -2.23
C PRO A 148 -5.23 -3.88 -0.71
N ASP A 149 -4.23 -4.32 0.06
CA ASP A 149 -4.12 -3.96 1.47
C ASP A 149 -3.62 -2.52 1.62
N LEU A 150 -2.73 -2.08 0.73
CA LEU A 150 -2.18 -0.73 0.67
C LEU A 150 -2.18 -0.16 -0.76
N VAL A 151 -2.71 1.07 -0.91
CA VAL A 151 -2.50 1.89 -2.10
C VAL A 151 -1.45 2.96 -1.80
N ILE A 152 -0.36 2.98 -2.56
CA ILE A 152 0.58 4.10 -2.60
C ILE A 152 0.15 4.99 -3.76
N PHE A 153 -0.42 6.16 -3.43
CA PHE A 153 -1.21 6.96 -4.37
C PHE A 153 -0.61 8.33 -4.62
N HIS A 154 -0.40 8.66 -5.90
CA HIS A 154 0.02 9.98 -6.34
C HIS A 154 -0.56 10.31 -7.71
N VAL A 155 -1.27 11.43 -7.84
CA VAL A 155 -1.74 11.92 -9.13
C VAL A 155 -1.91 13.44 -9.10
N TYR A 156 -1.50 14.12 -10.17
CA TYR A 156 -1.83 15.54 -10.36
C TYR A 156 -3.27 15.69 -10.90
N GLY A 157 -3.79 16.91 -10.89
CA GLY A 157 -5.05 17.24 -11.55
C GLY A 157 -6.05 17.92 -10.63
N ALA A 158 -7.32 17.75 -10.95
CA ALA A 158 -8.42 18.33 -10.20
C ALA A 158 -8.63 17.66 -8.82
N ASP A 159 -8.97 18.47 -7.84
CA ASP A 159 -9.26 18.10 -6.45
C ASP A 159 -10.50 17.22 -6.33
N ASN A 160 -11.59 17.53 -7.03
CA ASN A 160 -12.84 16.79 -6.93
C ASN A 160 -12.77 15.31 -7.36
N PRO A 161 -12.19 14.91 -8.52
CA PRO A 161 -12.00 13.52 -8.87
C PRO A 161 -10.89 12.87 -8.03
N TYR A 162 -9.86 13.60 -7.60
CA TYR A 162 -8.85 13.08 -6.67
C TYR A 162 -9.54 12.60 -5.38
N GLU A 163 -10.32 13.46 -4.73
CA GLU A 163 -11.04 13.12 -3.51
C GLU A 163 -12.03 11.98 -3.76
N THR A 164 -12.69 11.96 -4.93
CA THR A 164 -13.61 10.88 -5.27
C THR A 164 -12.89 9.53 -5.38
N ILE A 165 -11.68 9.48 -5.93
CA ILE A 165 -10.87 8.25 -5.95
C ILE A 165 -10.61 7.79 -4.51
N ILE A 166 -10.10 8.68 -3.64
CA ILE A 166 -9.83 8.34 -2.23
C ILE A 166 -11.09 7.85 -1.51
N ARG A 167 -12.20 8.58 -1.66
CA ARG A 167 -13.49 8.22 -1.10
C ARG A 167 -13.93 6.82 -1.56
N ASN A 168 -13.82 6.52 -2.85
CA ASN A 168 -14.19 5.23 -3.40
C ASN A 168 -13.29 4.10 -2.88
N ILE A 169 -11.98 4.33 -2.70
CA ILE A 169 -11.11 3.34 -2.05
C ILE A 169 -11.66 3.02 -0.66
N ARG A 170 -11.92 4.06 0.16
CA ARG A 170 -12.36 3.88 1.55
C ARG A 170 -13.78 3.36 1.69
N SER A 171 -14.66 3.58 0.71
CA SER A 171 -16.05 3.11 0.76
C SER A 171 -16.25 1.73 0.14
N ARG A 172 -15.35 1.30 -0.75
CA ARG A 172 -15.48 0.04 -1.50
C ARG A 172 -14.45 -1.01 -1.14
N THR A 173 -13.43 -0.65 -0.37
CA THR A 173 -12.35 -1.57 0.01
C THR A 173 -11.95 -1.37 1.47
N THR A 174 -11.15 -2.30 1.98
CA THR A 174 -10.49 -2.18 3.28
C THR A 174 -9.05 -1.66 3.17
N SER A 175 -8.67 -1.13 2.01
CA SER A 175 -7.31 -0.65 1.75
C SER A 175 -6.95 0.53 2.65
N GLU A 176 -5.74 0.48 3.19
CA GLU A 176 -5.02 1.67 3.63
C GLU A 176 -4.53 2.45 2.41
N VAL A 177 -4.35 3.76 2.56
CA VAL A 177 -3.85 4.62 1.49
C VAL A 177 -2.72 5.48 2.04
N LEU A 178 -1.57 5.44 1.37
CA LEU A 178 -0.50 6.41 1.55
C LEU A 178 -0.63 7.45 0.44
N ILE A 179 -1.14 8.64 0.79
CA ILE A 179 -1.20 9.78 -0.12
C ILE A 179 0.18 10.40 -0.18
N GLN A 180 0.77 10.49 -1.37
CA GLN A 180 2.02 11.17 -1.60
C GLN A 180 1.77 12.63 -1.97
N LYS A 181 2.50 13.56 -1.35
CA LYS A 181 2.62 14.92 -1.85
C LYS A 181 3.38 14.96 -3.19
N ASP A 182 3.29 16.09 -3.89
CA ASP A 182 4.01 16.29 -5.13
C ASP A 182 5.50 16.55 -4.86
N HIS A 183 6.39 16.06 -5.71
CA HIS A 183 7.79 16.49 -5.68
C HIS A 183 7.93 17.93 -6.20
N ALA A 184 8.99 18.61 -5.77
CA ALA A 184 9.26 19.98 -6.20
C ALA A 184 9.88 19.99 -7.61
N THR A 185 9.12 20.50 -8.59
CA THR A 185 9.61 20.76 -9.96
C THR A 185 10.30 22.13 -10.08
N GLN A 186 9.99 23.03 -9.15
CA GLN A 186 10.53 24.38 -9.00
C GLN A 186 10.69 24.69 -7.51
N TRP A 187 11.42 25.77 -7.19
CA TRP A 187 11.49 26.24 -5.81
C TRP A 187 10.10 26.67 -5.33
N PRO A 188 9.63 26.19 -4.15
CA PRO A 188 8.40 26.69 -3.58
C PRO A 188 8.48 28.21 -3.40
N PRO A 189 7.42 28.96 -3.73
CA PRO A 189 7.43 30.41 -3.54
C PRO A 189 7.48 30.75 -2.04
N GLU A 190 8.13 31.87 -1.70
CA GLU A 190 8.14 32.37 -0.31
C GLU A 190 6.75 32.85 0.12
N THR A 191 5.98 33.41 -0.81
CA THR A 191 4.62 33.91 -0.60
C THR A 191 3.69 33.43 -1.70
N VAL A 192 2.47 33.05 -1.32
CA VAL A 192 1.46 32.54 -2.24
C VAL A 192 0.35 33.56 -2.38
N ASP A 193 0.24 34.15 -3.56
CA ASP A 193 -0.80 35.10 -3.89
C ASP A 193 -1.99 34.39 -4.57
N ARG A 194 -3.05 34.15 -3.78
CA ARG A 194 -4.28 33.48 -4.23
C ARG A 194 -5.20 34.38 -5.06
N THR A 195 -4.86 35.65 -5.24
CA THR A 195 -5.60 36.54 -6.14
C THR A 195 -5.18 36.37 -7.60
N GLN A 196 -4.04 35.71 -7.85
CA GLN A 196 -3.58 35.40 -9.19
C GLN A 196 -4.28 34.17 -9.78
N ASP A 197 -4.01 33.92 -11.06
CA ASP A 197 -4.47 32.74 -11.77
C ASP A 197 -4.23 31.46 -10.98
N ARG A 198 -5.25 30.61 -10.89
CA ARG A 198 -5.25 29.35 -10.12
C ARG A 198 -4.01 28.50 -10.38
N GLY A 199 -3.55 28.44 -11.64
CA GLY A 199 -2.36 27.67 -12.02
C GLY A 199 -1.09 28.08 -11.27
N LYS A 200 -0.96 29.33 -10.81
CA LYS A 200 0.23 29.83 -10.11
C LYS A 200 0.31 29.41 -8.65
N TRP A 201 -0.82 29.09 -8.03
CA TRP A 201 -0.88 28.66 -6.62
C TRP A 201 -1.46 27.25 -6.44
N TRP A 202 -1.81 26.56 -7.54
CA TRP A 202 -2.44 25.23 -7.49
C TRP A 202 -1.58 24.19 -6.77
N ASP A 203 -0.29 24.15 -7.10
CA ASP A 203 0.69 23.25 -6.47
C ASP A 203 0.79 23.48 -4.96
N ASP A 204 0.82 24.74 -4.51
CA ASP A 204 0.79 25.06 -3.08
C ASP A 204 -0.50 24.59 -2.41
N TYR A 205 -1.65 24.91 -3.01
CA TYR A 205 -2.95 24.51 -2.49
C TYR A 205 -3.07 23.00 -2.35
N MET A 206 -2.66 22.24 -3.37
CA MET A 206 -2.70 20.78 -3.33
C MET A 206 -1.85 20.24 -2.17
N ASN A 207 -0.61 20.69 -2.05
CA ASN A 207 0.36 20.13 -1.09
C ASN A 207 0.17 20.59 0.36
N HIS A 208 -0.34 21.80 0.58
CA HIS A 208 -0.44 22.41 1.91
C HIS A 208 -1.87 22.51 2.45
N VAL A 209 -2.89 22.37 1.60
CA VAL A 209 -4.30 22.45 2.01
C VAL A 209 -5.05 21.17 1.67
N PHE A 210 -5.16 20.84 0.40
CA PHE A 210 -6.07 19.78 -0.05
C PHE A 210 -5.59 18.39 0.37
N LEU A 211 -4.38 17.97 0.00
CA LEU A 211 -3.87 16.63 0.32
C LEU A 211 -3.82 16.36 1.84
N PRO A 212 -3.33 17.28 2.69
CA PRO A 212 -3.41 17.09 4.14
C PRO A 212 -4.84 16.98 4.67
N ALA A 213 -5.76 17.82 4.18
CA ALA A 213 -7.16 17.77 4.60
C ALA A 213 -7.85 16.47 4.16
N THR A 214 -7.59 16.00 2.93
CA THR A 214 -8.10 14.73 2.41
C THR A 214 -7.54 13.55 3.20
N ALA A 215 -6.23 13.52 3.47
CA ALA A 215 -5.63 12.46 4.27
C ALA A 215 -6.26 12.38 5.66
N LYS A 216 -6.45 13.52 6.33
CA LYS A 216 -7.14 13.59 7.62
C LYS A 216 -8.59 13.13 7.54
N LYS A 217 -9.36 13.63 6.56
CA LYS A 217 -10.78 13.31 6.37
C LYS A 217 -11.03 11.81 6.18
N TYR A 218 -10.14 11.14 5.45
CA TYR A 218 -10.28 9.72 5.09
C TYR A 218 -9.40 8.77 5.89
N ARG A 219 -8.66 9.30 6.89
CA ARG A 219 -7.72 8.57 7.76
C ARG A 219 -6.64 7.84 6.96
N CYS A 220 -6.06 8.52 5.97
CA CYS A 220 -4.97 8.02 5.15
C CYS A 220 -3.61 8.41 5.76
N GLY A 221 -2.57 7.64 5.42
CA GLY A 221 -1.20 8.10 5.58
C GLY A 221 -0.91 9.26 4.63
N LEU A 222 -0.02 10.16 5.04
CA LEU A 222 0.45 11.27 4.22
C LEU A 222 1.98 11.25 4.18
N ASP A 223 2.51 10.96 3.00
CA ASP A 223 3.93 11.03 2.70
C ASP A 223 4.30 12.44 2.24
N ASP A 224 5.06 13.14 3.08
CA ASP A 224 5.56 14.48 2.82
C ASP A 224 6.88 14.46 2.06
N VAL A 225 6.86 13.82 0.88
CA VAL A 225 8.01 13.81 -0.03
C VAL A 225 8.45 15.24 -0.36
N ARG A 226 7.51 16.19 -0.48
CA ARG A 226 7.82 17.57 -0.89
C ARG A 226 8.79 18.24 0.06
N THR A 227 8.53 18.17 1.36
CA THR A 227 9.40 18.78 2.37
C THR A 227 10.78 18.12 2.39
N GLY A 228 10.82 16.79 2.33
CA GLY A 228 12.07 16.04 2.23
C GLY A 228 12.86 16.36 0.96
N TRP A 229 12.17 16.53 -0.17
CA TRP A 229 12.74 16.85 -1.47
C TRP A 229 13.37 18.24 -1.49
N VAL A 230 12.64 19.26 -1.00
CA VAL A 230 13.15 20.64 -0.93
C VAL A 230 14.34 20.73 0.03
N SER A 231 14.29 20.04 1.17
CA SER A 231 15.40 19.96 2.11
C SER A 231 16.63 19.33 1.44
N TYR A 232 16.44 18.22 0.72
CA TYR A 232 17.50 17.54 -0.01
C TYR A 232 18.20 18.45 -1.04
N LEU A 233 17.42 19.17 -1.85
CA LEU A 233 17.94 20.11 -2.84
C LEU A 233 18.78 21.20 -2.17
N LYS A 234 18.27 21.81 -1.09
CA LYS A 234 18.98 22.87 -0.33
C LYS A 234 20.29 22.37 0.27
N THR A 235 20.25 21.24 0.98
CA THR A 235 21.42 20.68 1.66
C THR A 235 22.53 20.33 0.68
N ASN A 236 22.18 19.78 -0.48
CA ASN A 236 23.15 19.33 -1.47
C ASN A 236 23.43 20.37 -2.57
N ARG A 237 22.86 21.58 -2.47
CA ARG A 237 23.02 22.68 -3.44
C ARG A 237 22.64 22.28 -4.87
N TYR A 238 21.53 21.55 -5.01
CA TYR A 238 20.95 21.20 -6.30
C TYR A 238 19.80 22.15 -6.65
N GLU A 239 19.68 22.49 -7.93
CA GLU A 239 18.49 23.09 -8.51
C GLU A 239 17.42 22.03 -8.77
N PRO A 240 16.10 22.34 -8.63
CA PRO A 240 15.02 21.37 -8.82
C PRO A 240 15.11 20.58 -10.14
N LYS A 241 15.46 21.26 -11.24
CA LYS A 241 15.61 20.65 -12.57
C LYS A 241 16.68 19.56 -12.64
N GLN A 242 17.65 19.54 -11.73
CA GLN A 242 18.73 18.54 -11.74
C GLN A 242 18.26 17.13 -11.38
N LEU A 243 17.08 17.00 -10.77
CA LEU A 243 16.48 15.70 -10.45
C LEU A 243 15.40 15.29 -11.47
N LEU A 244 15.26 16.06 -12.55
CA LEU A 244 14.22 15.91 -13.57
C LEU A 244 14.84 15.70 -14.95
N LYS A 245 14.14 14.97 -15.82
CA LYS A 245 14.56 14.77 -17.22
C LYS A 245 13.95 15.77 -18.19
N ASP A 246 12.72 16.23 -17.92
CA ASP A 246 11.92 17.06 -18.83
C ASP A 246 11.08 18.11 -18.09
N GLY A 247 11.55 18.54 -16.92
CA GLY A 247 10.89 19.56 -16.09
C GLY A 247 9.78 19.04 -15.18
N VAL A 248 9.36 17.76 -15.31
CA VAL A 248 8.40 17.14 -14.39
C VAL A 248 8.73 15.70 -14.06
N HIS A 249 9.14 14.88 -15.03
CA HIS A 249 9.48 13.48 -14.79
C HIS A 249 10.88 13.36 -14.20
N LEU A 250 11.07 12.37 -13.32
CA LEU A 250 12.30 12.20 -12.58
C LEU A 250 13.38 11.60 -13.50
N ASN A 251 14.64 11.96 -13.25
CA ASN A 251 15.79 11.20 -13.74
C ASN A 251 16.17 10.12 -12.71
N ASP A 252 17.27 9.41 -12.90
CA ASP A 252 17.72 8.35 -12.00
C ASP A 252 17.92 8.84 -10.55
N HIS A 253 18.44 10.06 -10.40
CA HIS A 253 18.64 10.71 -9.10
C HIS A 253 17.31 11.07 -8.43
N GLY A 254 16.38 11.66 -9.19
CA GLY A 254 15.04 11.93 -8.69
C GLY A 254 14.29 10.66 -8.29
N ASN A 255 14.43 9.57 -9.07
CA ASN A 255 13.85 8.26 -8.73
C ASN A 255 14.43 7.70 -7.44
N PHE A 256 15.76 7.75 -7.28
CA PHE A 256 16.42 7.39 -6.04
C PHE A 256 15.84 8.19 -4.86
N LEU A 257 15.79 9.52 -4.96
CA LEU A 257 15.30 10.37 -3.86
C LEU A 257 13.84 10.06 -3.51
N MET A 258 12.97 9.94 -4.52
CA MET A 258 11.56 9.58 -4.32
C MET A 258 11.45 8.26 -3.56
N ALA A 259 12.16 7.23 -3.99
CA ALA A 259 12.13 5.91 -3.35
C ALA A 259 12.57 5.98 -1.88
N ARG A 260 13.63 6.73 -1.57
CA ARG A 260 14.12 6.89 -0.19
C ARG A 260 13.13 7.66 0.69
N LEU A 261 12.46 8.68 0.17
CA LEU A 261 11.48 9.46 0.93
C LEU A 261 10.22 8.63 1.21
N VAL A 262 9.64 8.00 0.19
CA VAL A 262 8.45 7.14 0.32
C VAL A 262 8.71 5.97 1.27
N SER A 263 9.86 5.29 1.14
CA SER A 263 10.17 4.09 1.92
C SER A 263 10.19 4.34 3.43
N ARG A 264 10.50 5.57 3.88
CA ARG A 264 10.52 5.94 5.31
C ARG A 264 9.14 5.90 5.96
N TYR A 265 8.08 6.08 5.18
CA TYR A 265 6.70 5.98 5.66
C TYR A 265 6.21 4.53 5.75
N LEU A 266 6.89 3.60 5.06
CA LEU A 266 6.57 2.16 5.08
C LEU A 266 7.30 1.44 6.21
N VAL A 267 7.04 1.89 7.44
CA VAL A 267 7.68 1.42 8.67
C VAL A 267 6.64 0.89 9.67
N TYR A 268 6.96 -0.24 10.31
CA TYR A 268 6.14 -0.80 11.37
C TYR A 268 6.37 -0.06 12.70
N ARG A 269 5.29 0.47 13.28
CA ARG A 269 5.29 1.16 14.58
C ARG A 269 4.17 0.59 15.45
N PRO A 270 4.42 -0.51 16.20
CA PRO A 270 3.41 -1.19 17.00
C PRO A 270 2.78 -0.33 18.11
N GLY A 271 3.46 0.73 18.53
CA GLY A 271 2.97 1.67 19.54
C GLY A 271 1.96 2.69 19.02
N LEU A 272 1.73 2.78 17.71
CA LEU A 272 0.70 3.68 17.18
C LEU A 272 -0.71 3.14 17.45
N PRO A 273 -1.72 4.01 17.65
CA PRO A 273 -3.10 3.59 17.83
C PRO A 273 -3.61 2.73 16.67
N LYS A 274 -4.41 1.70 17.01
CA LYS A 274 -5.04 0.81 16.02
C LYS A 274 -6.42 1.28 15.57
N THR A 275 -6.94 2.35 16.18
CA THR A 275 -8.32 2.86 15.99
C THR A 275 -8.68 3.11 14.53
N ASP A 276 -7.71 3.49 13.70
CA ASP A 276 -7.96 3.85 12.29
C ASP A 276 -8.07 2.64 11.35
N TRP A 277 -7.63 1.46 11.79
CA TRP A 277 -7.51 0.30 10.91
C TRP A 277 -8.01 -1.03 11.49
N GLN A 278 -8.15 -1.16 12.81
CA GLN A 278 -8.53 -2.44 13.45
C GLN A 278 -9.92 -2.93 13.00
N GLU A 279 -10.81 -2.02 12.62
CA GLU A 279 -12.17 -2.33 12.17
C GLU A 279 -12.29 -2.51 10.66
N LEU A 280 -11.20 -2.28 9.90
CA LEU A 280 -11.20 -2.48 8.46
C LEU A 280 -11.37 -3.95 8.09
N THR A 281 -10.85 -4.87 8.90
CA THR A 281 -10.96 -6.32 8.66
C THR A 281 -11.18 -7.06 9.96
N ARG A 282 -11.96 -8.14 9.90
CA ARG A 282 -12.16 -9.06 11.03
C ARG A 282 -11.54 -10.42 10.71
N VAL A 283 -10.77 -10.95 11.65
CA VAL A 283 -10.25 -12.33 11.61
C VAL A 283 -11.13 -13.19 12.51
N THR A 284 -11.66 -14.29 11.96
CA THR A 284 -12.48 -15.24 12.70
C THR A 284 -11.79 -16.60 12.72
N ASP A 285 -11.36 -17.04 13.90
CA ASP A 285 -10.78 -18.38 14.07
C ASP A 285 -11.87 -19.44 13.95
N VAL A 286 -11.70 -20.34 12.99
CA VAL A 286 -12.63 -21.44 12.75
C VAL A 286 -12.25 -22.65 13.62
N GLY A 287 -13.19 -23.14 14.42
CA GLY A 287 -13.08 -24.44 15.11
C GLY A 287 -12.58 -24.44 16.57
N LYS A 288 -11.89 -23.40 17.04
CA LYS A 288 -11.49 -23.27 18.47
C LYS A 288 -12.56 -22.57 19.32
N GLY A 289 -13.76 -23.13 19.39
CA GLY A 289 -14.85 -22.55 20.20
C GLY A 289 -15.39 -21.20 19.67
N GLY A 290 -15.08 -20.86 18.42
CA GLY A 290 -15.60 -19.66 17.75
C GLY A 290 -17.11 -19.77 17.58
N LYS A 291 -17.85 -18.84 18.21
CA LYS A 291 -19.31 -18.79 18.14
C LYS A 291 -19.84 -18.36 16.76
N GLU A 292 -19.03 -17.65 15.98
CA GLU A 292 -19.44 -17.03 14.72
C GLU A 292 -19.23 -17.92 13.48
N ALA A 293 -18.33 -18.88 13.54
CA ALA A 293 -18.01 -19.78 12.43
C ALA A 293 -17.58 -21.16 12.96
N ALA A 294 -18.47 -22.13 12.88
CA ALA A 294 -18.24 -23.50 13.33
C ALA A 294 -18.50 -24.49 12.19
N TRP A 295 -17.67 -25.53 12.14
CA TRP A 295 -17.87 -26.64 11.21
C TRP A 295 -19.10 -27.45 11.63
N LYS A 296 -20.00 -27.70 10.67
CA LYS A 296 -21.06 -28.71 10.75
C LYS A 296 -20.74 -29.81 9.74
N GLY A 297 -20.08 -30.86 10.20
CA GLY A 297 -19.50 -31.87 9.30
C GLY A 297 -18.46 -31.26 8.37
N SER A 298 -18.65 -31.38 7.06
CA SER A 298 -17.77 -30.82 6.03
C SER A 298 -18.15 -29.41 5.56
N ARG A 299 -19.09 -28.74 6.24
CA ARG A 299 -19.60 -27.41 5.86
C ARG A 299 -19.23 -26.38 6.92
N LEU A 300 -18.68 -25.25 6.47
CA LEU A 300 -18.50 -24.05 7.27
C LEU A 300 -19.52 -23.01 6.81
N GLU A 301 -20.30 -22.49 7.74
CA GLU A 301 -21.22 -21.37 7.50
C GLU A 301 -20.78 -20.20 8.37
N MET A 302 -20.70 -19.01 7.77
CA MET A 302 -20.33 -17.79 8.47
C MET A 302 -21.10 -16.61 7.89
N PRO A 303 -21.88 -15.87 8.70
CA PRO A 303 -22.42 -14.60 8.28
C PRO A 303 -21.29 -13.57 8.18
N PHE A 304 -21.27 -12.79 7.12
CA PHE A 304 -20.32 -11.69 6.98
C PHE A 304 -21.01 -10.47 6.38
N GLN A 305 -20.50 -9.29 6.75
CA GLN A 305 -20.82 -8.03 6.11
C GLN A 305 -19.54 -7.50 5.48
N GLY A 306 -19.62 -7.08 4.22
CA GLY A 306 -18.49 -6.57 3.47
C GLY A 306 -18.48 -7.14 2.06
N ASN A 307 -17.34 -7.04 1.39
CA ASN A 307 -17.21 -7.44 0.00
C ASN A 307 -15.90 -8.16 -0.32
N ARG A 308 -15.30 -8.78 0.69
CA ARG A 308 -14.19 -9.72 0.54
C ARG A 308 -14.17 -10.68 1.71
N VAL A 309 -13.97 -11.97 1.43
CA VAL A 309 -13.70 -13.01 2.42
C VAL A 309 -12.50 -13.81 1.92
N ASP A 310 -11.46 -13.89 2.73
CA ASP A 310 -10.29 -14.70 2.45
C ASP A 310 -10.32 -15.95 3.34
N LEU A 311 -10.23 -17.14 2.73
CA LEU A 311 -10.06 -18.38 3.47
C LEU A 311 -8.58 -18.67 3.64
N ILE A 312 -8.08 -18.50 4.87
CA ILE A 312 -6.66 -18.70 5.21
C ILE A 312 -6.50 -20.10 5.81
N LEU A 313 -5.68 -20.93 5.17
CA LEU A 313 -5.36 -22.26 5.69
C LEU A 313 -4.33 -22.17 6.82
N ALA A 314 -4.49 -23.03 7.83
CA ALA A 314 -3.46 -23.19 8.85
C ALA A 314 -2.15 -23.71 8.23
N SER A 315 -1.02 -23.24 8.76
CA SER A 315 0.31 -23.64 8.28
C SER A 315 0.47 -25.17 8.24
N GLY A 316 1.07 -25.68 7.15
CA GLY A 316 1.24 -27.12 6.93
C GLY A 316 -0.02 -27.87 6.48
N THR A 317 -1.16 -27.19 6.29
CA THR A 317 -2.39 -27.83 5.78
C THR A 317 -2.35 -27.92 4.26
N ALA A 318 -2.47 -29.14 3.72
CA ALA A 318 -2.62 -29.33 2.28
C ALA A 318 -3.95 -28.74 1.79
N ALA A 319 -3.90 -27.96 0.70
CA ALA A 319 -5.10 -27.42 0.09
C ALA A 319 -5.98 -28.56 -0.43
N LYS A 320 -7.24 -28.60 0.04
CA LYS A 320 -8.28 -29.47 -0.50
C LYS A 320 -9.23 -28.63 -1.34
N ARG A 321 -9.84 -29.24 -2.36
CA ARG A 321 -10.89 -28.58 -3.13
C ARG A 321 -12.09 -28.31 -2.21
N VAL A 322 -12.51 -27.07 -2.14
CA VAL A 322 -13.70 -26.63 -1.41
C VAL A 322 -14.71 -26.05 -2.39
N GLN A 323 -16.00 -26.25 -2.12
CA GLN A 323 -17.06 -25.52 -2.79
C GLN A 323 -17.36 -24.25 -1.99
N VAL A 324 -17.38 -23.11 -2.68
CA VAL A 324 -17.74 -21.82 -2.09
C VAL A 324 -19.11 -21.41 -2.60
N LEU A 325 -19.99 -21.04 -1.69
CA LEU A 325 -21.33 -20.52 -1.96
C LEU A 325 -21.51 -19.20 -1.21
N ILE A 326 -22.21 -18.26 -1.82
CA ILE A 326 -22.66 -17.00 -1.20
C ILE A 326 -24.18 -17.05 -1.22
N ASP A 327 -24.81 -16.99 -0.05
CA ASP A 327 -26.27 -17.12 0.12
C ASP A 327 -26.86 -18.34 -0.62
N GLY A 328 -26.13 -19.46 -0.59
CA GLY A 328 -26.52 -20.73 -1.23
C GLY A 328 -26.28 -20.80 -2.74
N ARG A 329 -25.76 -19.74 -3.38
CA ARG A 329 -25.50 -19.68 -4.83
C ARG A 329 -24.01 -19.71 -5.13
N LYS A 330 -23.64 -20.21 -6.32
CA LYS A 330 -22.23 -20.10 -6.76
C LYS A 330 -21.91 -18.63 -7.04
N PRO A 331 -20.68 -18.17 -6.78
CA PRO A 331 -20.28 -16.81 -7.12
C PRO A 331 -20.56 -16.45 -8.59
N GLY A 332 -20.31 -17.37 -9.53
CA GLY A 332 -20.57 -17.13 -10.97
C GLY A 332 -22.04 -16.91 -11.34
N ASP A 333 -22.99 -17.30 -10.47
CA ASP A 333 -24.42 -17.10 -10.69
C ASP A 333 -24.90 -15.76 -10.12
N LEU A 334 -24.02 -14.98 -9.47
CA LEU A 334 -24.35 -13.72 -8.81
C LEU A 334 -23.89 -12.53 -9.64
N GLU A 335 -24.83 -11.62 -9.94
CA GLU A 335 -24.49 -10.34 -10.54
C GLU A 335 -23.58 -9.53 -9.60
N GLY A 336 -22.50 -8.96 -10.13
CA GLY A 336 -21.52 -8.21 -9.35
C GLY A 336 -20.45 -9.08 -8.63
N ALA A 337 -20.54 -10.41 -8.70
CA ALA A 337 -19.50 -11.31 -8.21
C ALA A 337 -18.39 -11.61 -9.24
N TYR A 338 -18.45 -10.96 -10.41
CA TYR A 338 -17.39 -10.93 -11.40
C TYR A 338 -16.68 -9.58 -11.39
N ARG A 339 -15.38 -9.59 -11.69
CA ARG A 339 -14.61 -8.37 -11.92
C ARG A 339 -14.28 -8.23 -13.41
N ILE A 340 -14.47 -7.02 -13.92
CA ILE A 340 -13.99 -6.65 -15.25
C ILE A 340 -12.66 -5.94 -15.04
N THR A 341 -11.58 -6.55 -15.52
CA THR A 341 -10.26 -5.91 -15.58
C THR A 341 -10.10 -5.15 -16.89
N ARG A 342 -9.04 -4.36 -17.05
CA ARG A 342 -8.71 -3.82 -18.37
C ARG A 342 -8.62 -4.94 -19.41
N PRO A 343 -9.06 -4.69 -20.66
CA PRO A 343 -8.88 -5.64 -21.76
C PRO A 343 -7.40 -5.81 -22.14
N THR A 344 -6.56 -4.82 -21.83
CA THR A 344 -5.11 -4.86 -22.05
C THR A 344 -4.37 -4.57 -20.74
N PRO A 345 -3.36 -5.38 -20.37
CA PRO A 345 -2.42 -4.99 -19.33
C PRO A 345 -1.75 -3.66 -19.71
N ASN A 346 -1.30 -2.88 -18.71
CA ASN A 346 -0.49 -1.70 -18.98
C ASN A 346 0.73 -2.13 -19.83
N PRO A 347 1.09 -1.46 -20.94
CA PRO A 347 2.30 -1.77 -21.70
C PRO A 347 3.59 -1.80 -20.86
N TRP A 348 3.57 -1.20 -19.67
CA TRP A 348 4.68 -1.20 -18.69
C TRP A 348 4.52 -2.21 -17.54
N ALA A 349 3.43 -2.97 -17.50
CA ALA A 349 3.31 -4.13 -16.64
C ALA A 349 4.23 -5.22 -17.20
N GLY A 350 5.51 -5.16 -16.82
CA GLY A 350 6.42 -6.28 -16.99
C GLY A 350 5.87 -7.54 -16.29
N PRO A 351 6.33 -8.73 -16.70
CA PRO A 351 5.86 -10.00 -16.18
C PRO A 351 5.98 -10.15 -14.66
#